data_AF-A0A3A8NJH2-F1
#
_entry.id   AF-A0A3A8NJH2-F1
#
_cell.length_a   1.000
_cell.length_b   1.000
_cell.length_c   1.000
_cell.angle_alpha   90.00
_cell.angle_beta   90.00
_cell.angle_gamma   90.00
#
_symmetry.space_group_name_H-M   'P 1'
#
loop_
_entity.id
_entity.type
_entity.pdbx_description
1 polymer ?
#
loop_
_entity_poly.entity_id
_entity_poly.type
_entity_poly.pdbx_seq_one_letter_code
_entity_poly.pdbx_strand_id
1 'polypeptide(L)'
;MEATRVGRAMRLARKLLPARKEAPPATVVDVTLPALSLSLERIALVVCVLARERASELLEGLVDAEAGRALLHLERFAAMPSAQRQAKVAVEFGERADAANRLSALLEAAPEALRQAVFQRLPPYHRSRFPHLEAEVPVAESAPVLVALAERRIREATR
;
A
#
# COMPACT_ATOMS: atom_id res chain seq x y z
N MET A 1 -13.57 1.95 21.59
CA MET A 1 -12.28 1.61 20.96
C MET A 1 -12.26 2.20 19.56
N GLU A 2 -11.46 3.26 19.34
CA GLU A 2 -11.34 3.91 18.03
C GLU A 2 -10.91 2.90 16.96
N ALA A 3 -11.65 2.85 15.85
CA ALA A 3 -11.43 1.91 14.77
C ALA A 3 -10.24 2.33 13.89
N THR A 4 -9.06 2.46 14.48
CA THR A 4 -7.79 2.70 13.79
C THR A 4 -7.48 1.53 12.85
N ARG A 5 -6.79 1.82 11.73
CA ARG A 5 -6.38 0.81 10.73
C ARG A 5 -5.68 -0.40 11.36
N VAL A 6 -4.92 -0.14 12.42
CA VAL A 6 -4.17 -1.09 13.24
C VAL A 6 -5.08 -2.02 14.04
N GLY A 7 -6.10 -1.49 14.73
CA GLY A 7 -7.06 -2.30 15.49
C GLY A 7 -7.84 -3.27 14.58
N ARG A 8 -8.02 -2.93 13.31
CA ARG A 8 -8.66 -3.80 12.31
C ARG A 8 -7.72 -4.89 11.79
N ALA A 9 -6.43 -4.58 11.55
CA ALA A 9 -5.42 -5.57 11.17
C ALA A 9 -5.27 -6.66 12.25
N MET A 10 -5.19 -6.26 13.52
CA MET A 10 -5.14 -7.18 14.65
C MET A 10 -6.36 -8.11 14.74
N ARG A 11 -7.56 -7.58 14.46
CA ARG A 11 -8.80 -8.36 14.49
C ARG A 11 -8.88 -9.37 13.34
N LEU A 12 -8.36 -9.03 12.16
CA LEU A 12 -8.29 -9.96 11.03
C LEU A 12 -7.28 -11.06 11.30
N ALA A 13 -6.08 -10.70 11.75
CA ALA A 13 -5.02 -11.65 11.99
C ALA A 13 -5.40 -12.69 13.08
N ARG A 14 -6.13 -12.28 14.12
CA ARG A 14 -6.71 -13.18 15.14
C ARG A 14 -7.89 -14.03 14.66
N LYS A 15 -8.58 -13.63 13.59
CA LYS A 15 -9.68 -14.42 12.99
C LYS A 15 -9.19 -15.47 12.01
N LEU A 16 -8.05 -15.20 11.36
CA LEU A 16 -7.48 -16.06 10.32
C LEU A 16 -6.65 -17.21 10.91
N LEU A 17 -6.18 -17.08 12.15
CA LEU A 17 -5.53 -18.17 12.85
C LEU A 17 -6.59 -18.95 13.65
N PRO A 18 -6.96 -20.18 13.22
CA PRO A 18 -7.81 -21.02 14.04
C PRO A 18 -7.08 -21.32 15.36
N ALA A 19 -7.84 -21.32 16.46
CA ALA A 19 -7.33 -21.81 17.73
C ALA A 19 -6.81 -23.24 17.52
N ARG A 20 -5.49 -23.42 17.67
CA ARG A 20 -4.73 -24.67 17.74
C ARG A 20 -5.61 -25.91 17.52
N LYS A 21 -5.78 -26.30 16.26
CA LYS A 21 -6.36 -27.61 15.93
C LYS A 21 -5.38 -28.28 15.00
N GLU A 22 -4.68 -29.28 15.52
CA GLU A 22 -3.83 -30.18 14.73
C GLU A 22 -4.63 -30.76 13.57
N ALA A 23 -4.10 -30.65 12.35
CA ALA A 23 -4.52 -31.45 11.19
C ALA A 23 -3.41 -31.40 10.09
N PRO A 24 -3.45 -32.30 9.07
CA PRO A 24 -2.49 -33.35 8.74
C PRO A 24 -1.44 -32.92 7.70
N PRO A 25 -0.45 -33.77 7.30
CA PRO A 25 0.67 -33.32 6.47
C PRO A 25 0.21 -32.99 5.05
N ALA A 26 0.41 -31.73 4.64
CA ALA A 26 0.16 -31.27 3.29
C ALA A 26 1.33 -31.65 2.38
N THR A 27 1.03 -32.33 1.28
CA THR A 27 1.92 -32.54 0.14
C THR A 27 2.31 -31.19 -0.45
N VAL A 28 3.58 -30.82 -0.29
CA VAL A 28 4.13 -29.55 -0.74
C VAL A 28 4.41 -29.65 -2.24
N VAL A 29 3.61 -28.98 -3.06
CA VAL A 29 4.00 -28.64 -4.43
C VAL A 29 4.86 -27.41 -4.33
N ASP A 30 6.15 -27.58 -4.59
CA ASP A 30 7.18 -26.56 -4.46
C ASP A 30 7.07 -25.55 -5.62
N VAL A 31 6.18 -24.56 -5.45
CA VAL A 31 6.16 -23.38 -6.30
C VAL A 31 7.27 -22.46 -5.80
N THR A 32 8.44 -22.57 -6.44
CA THR A 32 9.59 -21.69 -6.20
C THR A 32 9.28 -20.28 -6.73
N LEU A 33 8.57 -19.50 -5.92
CA LEU A 33 8.56 -18.05 -6.07
C LEU A 33 10.00 -17.54 -5.84
N PRO A 34 10.53 -16.61 -6.67
CA PRO A 34 11.85 -16.03 -6.45
C PRO A 34 11.91 -15.49 -5.03
N ALA A 35 12.99 -15.77 -4.31
CA ALA A 35 13.19 -15.49 -2.89
C ALA A 35 13.09 -13.99 -2.54
N LEU A 36 11.86 -13.49 -2.54
CA LEU A 36 11.43 -12.26 -1.89
C LEU A 36 10.93 -12.63 -0.50
N SER A 37 11.66 -13.49 0.22
CA SER A 37 11.34 -13.85 1.60
C SER A 37 11.62 -12.64 2.49
N LEU A 38 10.64 -11.75 2.56
CA LEU A 38 10.60 -10.71 3.58
C LEU A 38 10.68 -11.40 4.95
N SER A 39 11.46 -10.85 5.86
CA SER A 39 11.47 -11.34 7.25
C SER A 39 10.05 -11.27 7.82
N LEU A 40 9.71 -12.17 8.75
CA LEU A 40 8.41 -12.18 9.42
C LEU A 40 8.05 -10.81 10.03
N GLU A 41 9.08 -10.09 10.51
CA GLU A 41 8.95 -8.73 11.00
C GLU A 41 8.51 -7.75 9.91
N ARG A 42 9.12 -7.81 8.71
CA ARG A 42 8.75 -6.98 7.57
C ARG A 42 7.37 -7.33 7.04
N ILE A 43 6.99 -8.61 7.02
CA ILE A 43 5.63 -9.05 6.68
C ILE A 43 4.61 -8.44 7.67
N ALA A 44 4.90 -8.51 8.97
CA ALA A 44 4.04 -7.92 10.00
C ALA A 44 3.93 -6.39 9.88
N LEU A 45 5.01 -5.68 9.53
CA LEU A 45 4.98 -4.24 9.24
C LEU A 45 4.08 -3.92 8.03
N VAL A 46 4.21 -4.68 6.94
CA VAL A 46 3.38 -4.52 5.74
C VAL A 46 1.90 -4.73 6.09
N VAL A 47 1.58 -5.78 6.84
CA VAL A 47 0.22 -6.03 7.34
C VAL A 47 -0.30 -4.88 8.21
N CYS A 48 0.55 -4.32 9.07
CA CYS A 48 0.21 -3.17 9.92
C CYS A 48 -0.18 -1.93 9.09
N VAL A 49 0.47 -1.72 7.94
CA VAL A 49 0.26 -0.54 7.07
C VAL A 49 -0.86 -0.76 6.06
N LEU A 50 -0.95 -1.94 5.44
CA LEU A 50 -1.86 -2.23 4.32
C LEU A 50 -3.32 -2.44 4.74
N ALA A 51 -3.61 -2.53 6.03
CA ALA A 51 -4.95 -2.59 6.64
C ALA A 51 -6.10 -2.93 5.68
N ARG A 52 -6.35 -4.25 5.55
CA ARG A 52 -7.64 -4.92 5.28
C ARG A 52 -7.71 -5.74 4.00
N GLU A 53 -7.27 -5.24 2.85
CA GLU A 53 -7.59 -5.93 1.58
C GLU A 53 -6.66 -7.11 1.28
N ARG A 54 -5.38 -6.99 1.63
CA ARG A 54 -4.36 -7.98 1.25
C ARG A 54 -3.62 -8.60 2.44
N ALA A 55 -4.05 -8.25 3.65
CA ALA A 55 -3.40 -8.72 4.88
C ALA A 55 -3.63 -10.22 5.12
N SER A 56 -4.80 -10.75 4.72
CA SER A 56 -5.10 -12.18 4.84
C SER A 56 -4.26 -13.00 3.88
N GLU A 57 -4.19 -12.59 2.61
CA GLU A 57 -3.37 -13.24 1.58
C GLU A 57 -1.90 -13.35 1.99
N LEU A 58 -1.37 -12.34 2.69
CA LEU A 58 0.02 -12.34 3.16
C LEU A 58 0.27 -13.26 4.37
N LEU A 59 -0.74 -13.49 5.21
CA LEU A 59 -0.61 -14.33 6.40
C LEU A 59 -0.99 -15.80 6.14
N GLU A 60 -1.91 -16.05 5.21
CA GLU A 60 -2.35 -17.39 4.80
C GLU A 60 -1.24 -18.16 4.05
N GLY A 61 -0.28 -17.45 3.46
CA GLY A 61 0.90 -18.07 2.84
C GLY A 61 1.98 -18.53 3.83
N LEU A 62 1.81 -18.29 5.14
CA LEU A 62 2.76 -18.69 6.18
C LEU A 62 2.32 -19.99 6.85
N VAL A 63 3.28 -20.83 7.24
CA VAL A 63 3.02 -21.98 8.12
C VAL A 63 2.58 -21.47 9.50
N ASP A 64 1.72 -22.20 10.20
CA ASP A 64 1.10 -21.78 11.48
C ASP A 64 2.11 -21.22 12.51
N ALA A 65 3.28 -21.84 12.65
CA ALA A 65 4.32 -21.39 13.56
C ALA A 65 4.93 -20.03 13.16
N GLU A 66 5.03 -19.75 11.86
CA GLU A 66 5.50 -18.48 11.32
C GLU A 66 4.43 -17.40 11.37
N ALA A 67 3.18 -17.76 11.09
CA ALA A 67 2.03 -16.87 11.25
C ALA A 67 1.89 -16.41 12.71
N GLY A 68 2.03 -17.32 13.67
CA GLY A 68 2.04 -17.00 15.10
C GLY A 68 3.17 -16.03 15.49
N ARG A 69 4.37 -16.20 14.92
CA ARG A 69 5.49 -15.28 15.13
C ARG A 69 5.24 -13.91 14.48
N ALA A 70 4.69 -13.87 13.27
CA ALA A 70 4.31 -12.64 12.59
C ALA A 70 3.23 -11.86 13.36
N LEU A 71 2.29 -12.55 14.01
CA LEU A 71 1.32 -11.91 14.91
C LEU A 71 1.98 -11.19 16.07
N LEU A 72 2.98 -11.79 16.72
CA LEU A 72 3.67 -11.17 17.86
C LEU A 72 4.37 -9.87 17.44
N HIS A 73 4.96 -9.84 16.25
CA HIS A 73 5.50 -8.61 15.67
C HIS A 73 4.39 -7.59 15.40
N LEU A 74 3.26 -8.02 14.83
CA LEU A 74 2.12 -7.15 14.57
C LEU A 74 1.57 -6.51 15.86
N GLU A 75 1.50 -7.27 16.96
CA GLU A 75 1.09 -6.77 18.28
C GLU A 75 2.05 -5.71 18.81
N ARG A 76 3.36 -5.96 18.69
CA ARG A 76 4.39 -4.97 19.06
C ARG A 76 4.25 -3.69 18.24
N PHE A 77 4.07 -3.82 16.92
CA PHE A 77 3.85 -2.66 16.06
C PHE A 77 2.54 -1.94 16.35
N ALA A 78 1.48 -2.66 16.71
CA ALA A 78 0.21 -2.08 17.09
C ALA A 78 0.31 -1.24 18.37
N ALA A 79 1.13 -1.66 19.32
CA ALA A 79 1.38 -0.95 20.57
C ALA A 79 2.26 0.32 20.40
N MET A 80 3.04 0.42 19.32
CA MET A 80 3.88 1.60 19.07
C MET A 80 3.04 2.88 18.80
N PRO A 81 3.51 4.06 19.23
CA PRO A 81 3.02 5.35 18.75
C PRO A 81 3.07 5.47 17.22
N SER A 82 2.16 6.25 16.64
CA SER A 82 2.06 6.39 15.18
C SER A 82 3.36 6.88 14.52
N ALA A 83 4.03 7.86 15.13
CA ALA A 83 5.29 8.39 14.61
C ALA A 83 6.41 7.34 14.60
N GLN A 84 6.53 6.54 15.67
CA GLN A 84 7.53 5.47 15.74
C GLN A 84 7.25 4.36 14.72
N ARG A 85 5.99 4.01 14.51
CA ARG A 85 5.58 3.09 13.43
C ARG A 85 5.97 3.62 12.06
N GLN A 86 5.67 4.88 11.78
CA GLN A 86 5.99 5.51 10.49
C GLN A 86 7.50 5.58 10.26
N ALA A 87 8.28 5.91 11.29
CA ALA A 87 9.74 5.89 11.22
C ALA A 87 10.27 4.48 10.93
N LYS A 88 9.76 3.44 11.60
CA LYS A 88 10.17 2.06 11.34
C LYS A 88 9.81 1.60 9.92
N VAL A 89 8.64 1.98 9.41
CA VAL A 89 8.26 1.70 8.02
C VAL A 89 9.21 2.40 7.04
N ALA A 90 9.57 3.66 7.29
CA ALA A 90 10.49 4.42 6.45
C ALA A 90 11.89 3.80 6.41
N VAL A 91 12.39 3.29 7.54
CA VAL A 91 13.69 2.60 7.60
C VAL A 91 13.67 1.29 6.80
N GLU A 92 12.59 0.52 6.87
CA GLU A 92 12.52 -0.84 6.32
C GLU A 92 12.08 -0.92 4.85
N PHE A 93 11.37 0.10 4.38
CA PHE A 93 10.78 0.14 3.04
C PHE A 93 11.08 1.44 2.26
N GLY A 94 11.87 2.34 2.85
CA GLY A 94 12.13 3.66 2.30
C GLY A 94 11.05 4.69 2.67
N GLU A 95 11.41 5.95 2.55
CA GLU A 95 10.50 7.05 2.81
C GLU A 95 9.36 7.09 1.78
N ARG A 96 8.13 7.21 2.27
CA ARG A 96 7.00 7.49 1.40
C ARG A 96 6.98 8.98 1.13
N ALA A 97 7.32 9.35 -0.10
CA ALA A 97 7.13 10.71 -0.59
C ALA A 97 5.67 11.17 -0.32
N ASP A 98 5.51 12.43 0.08
CA ASP A 98 4.19 12.99 0.30
C ASP A 98 3.35 12.97 -1.01
N ALA A 99 2.06 13.25 -0.90
CA ALA A 99 1.19 13.27 -2.08
C ALA A 99 1.64 14.30 -3.13
N ALA A 100 2.32 15.37 -2.72
CA ALA A 100 2.79 16.43 -3.61
C ALA A 100 3.91 15.90 -4.51
N ASN A 101 4.96 15.36 -3.89
CA ASN A 101 6.13 14.82 -4.55
C ASN A 101 5.77 13.63 -5.44
N ARG A 102 4.81 12.80 -5.02
CA ARG A 102 4.29 11.69 -5.85
C ARG A 102 3.53 12.18 -7.08
N LEU A 103 2.76 13.26 -6.96
CA LEU A 103 2.10 13.89 -8.11
C LEU A 103 3.12 14.55 -9.04
N SER A 104 4.14 15.22 -8.51
CA SER A 104 5.22 15.79 -9.32
C SER A 104 5.96 14.71 -10.10
N ALA A 105 6.42 13.65 -9.44
CA ALA A 105 7.10 12.54 -10.09
C ALA A 105 6.23 11.84 -11.14
N LEU A 106 4.91 11.70 -10.88
CA LEU A 106 3.96 11.18 -11.87
C LEU A 106 3.91 12.07 -13.12
N LEU A 107 3.81 13.39 -12.96
CA LEU A 107 3.71 14.33 -14.07
C LEU A 107 5.01 14.41 -14.86
N GLU A 108 6.16 14.40 -14.20
CA GLU A 108 7.48 14.39 -14.85
C GLU A 108 7.70 13.13 -15.69
N ALA A 109 7.34 11.95 -15.17
CA ALA A 109 7.53 10.68 -15.87
C ALA A 109 6.43 10.36 -16.89
N ALA A 110 5.28 11.04 -16.83
CA ALA A 110 4.14 10.76 -17.70
C ALA A 110 4.40 11.24 -19.15
N PRO A 111 3.99 10.45 -20.16
CA PRO A 111 3.87 10.94 -21.53
C PRO A 111 2.93 12.14 -21.60
N GLU A 112 3.18 13.04 -22.55
CA GLU A 112 2.47 14.32 -22.72
C GLU A 112 0.94 14.19 -22.63
N ALA A 113 0.36 13.26 -23.39
CA ALA A 113 -1.09 13.03 -23.41
C ALA A 113 -1.65 12.60 -22.04
N LEU A 114 -0.90 11.81 -21.26
CA LEU A 114 -1.32 11.42 -19.91
C LEU A 114 -1.10 12.56 -18.92
N ARG A 115 -0.02 13.34 -19.06
CA ARG A 115 0.26 14.50 -18.21
C ARG A 115 -0.88 15.53 -18.30
N GLN A 116 -1.34 15.83 -19.52
CA GLN A 116 -2.46 16.73 -19.77
C GLN A 116 -3.78 16.19 -19.19
N ALA A 117 -4.10 14.91 -19.44
CA ALA A 117 -5.29 14.28 -18.88
C ALA A 117 -5.29 14.28 -17.34
N VAL A 118 -4.13 14.05 -16.72
CA VAL A 118 -3.94 14.14 -15.26
C VAL A 118 -4.16 15.57 -14.78
N PHE A 119 -3.54 16.57 -15.41
CA PHE A 119 -3.71 17.98 -15.01
C PHE A 119 -5.17 18.44 -15.11
N GLN A 120 -5.87 18.11 -16.19
CA GLN A 120 -7.28 18.40 -16.37
C GLN A 120 -8.17 17.73 -15.30
N ARG A 121 -7.77 16.60 -14.73
CA ARG A 121 -8.54 15.87 -13.71
C ARG A 121 -8.08 16.13 -12.28
N LEU A 122 -6.96 16.83 -12.09
CA LEU A 122 -6.50 17.21 -10.77
C LEU A 122 -7.49 18.18 -10.10
N PRO A 123 -7.78 18.00 -8.80
CA PRO A 123 -8.57 18.97 -8.04
C PRO A 123 -7.90 20.36 -8.07
N PRO A 124 -8.67 21.47 -8.01
CA PRO A 124 -8.14 22.83 -8.12
C PRO A 124 -7.00 23.13 -7.13
N TYR A 125 -7.11 22.63 -5.89
CA TYR A 125 -6.08 22.79 -4.86
C TYR A 125 -4.72 22.17 -5.24
N HIS A 126 -4.71 21.10 -6.04
CA HIS A 126 -3.46 20.47 -6.50
C HIS A 126 -2.91 21.13 -7.77
N ARG A 127 -3.76 21.73 -8.61
CA ARG A 127 -3.33 22.41 -9.85
C ARG A 127 -2.46 23.63 -9.59
N SER A 128 -2.72 24.39 -8.51
CA SER A 128 -1.92 25.55 -8.14
C SER A 128 -0.43 25.25 -7.90
N ARG A 129 -0.07 23.98 -7.70
CA ARG A 129 1.31 23.51 -7.54
C ARG A 129 2.03 23.26 -8.87
N PHE A 130 1.30 23.23 -9.98
CA PHE A 130 1.84 22.97 -11.32
C PHE A 130 1.46 24.08 -12.32
N PRO A 131 1.79 25.36 -12.02
CA PRO A 131 1.39 26.49 -12.87
C PRO A 131 2.00 26.44 -14.27
N HIS A 132 3.16 25.79 -14.43
CA HIS A 132 3.84 25.62 -15.71
C HIS A 132 3.04 24.72 -16.69
N LEU A 133 2.25 23.78 -16.18
CA LEU A 133 1.43 22.90 -17.02
C LEU A 133 0.15 23.55 -17.51
N GLU A 134 -0.30 24.64 -16.86
CA GLU A 134 -1.52 25.36 -17.25
C GLU A 134 -1.39 26.03 -18.63
N ALA A 135 -0.17 26.44 -18.98
CA ALA A 135 0.15 27.05 -20.28
C ALA A 135 0.24 26.04 -21.43
N GLU A 136 0.37 24.73 -21.12
CA GLU A 136 0.63 23.66 -22.10
C GLU A 136 -0.62 22.85 -22.46
N VAL A 137 -1.80 23.15 -21.90
CA VAL A 137 -3.01 22.34 -22.14
C VAL A 137 -3.81 22.85 -23.34
N PRO A 138 -3.72 22.24 -24.54
CA PRO A 138 -4.74 22.41 -25.54
C PRO A 138 -6.07 21.83 -25.01
N VAL A 139 -7.18 22.53 -25.29
CA VAL A 139 -8.56 22.18 -24.87
C VAL A 139 -9.11 20.96 -25.63
N ALA A 140 -8.25 20.06 -26.09
CA ALA A 140 -8.68 18.85 -26.76
C ALA A 140 -9.23 17.86 -25.72
N GLU A 141 -10.41 17.31 -25.98
CA GLU A 141 -10.99 16.26 -25.15
C GLU A 141 -10.09 15.02 -25.18
N SER A 142 -9.60 14.64 -24.00
CA SER A 142 -8.82 13.42 -23.84
C SER A 142 -9.70 12.18 -24.09
N ALA A 143 -9.14 11.17 -24.76
CA ALA A 143 -9.83 9.90 -24.95
C ALA A 143 -10.31 9.31 -23.61
N PRO A 144 -11.51 8.70 -23.53
CA PRO A 144 -12.08 8.21 -22.27
C PRO A 144 -11.16 7.25 -21.48
N VAL A 145 -10.37 6.43 -22.18
CA VAL A 145 -9.40 5.50 -21.57
C VAL A 145 -8.28 6.26 -20.85
N LEU A 146 -7.79 7.35 -21.43
CA LEU A 146 -6.76 8.19 -20.81
C LEU A 146 -7.30 8.92 -19.59
N VAL A 147 -8.56 9.38 -19.63
CA VAL A 147 -9.24 9.98 -18.49
C VAL A 147 -9.35 9.00 -17.33
N ALA A 148 -9.82 7.78 -17.58
CA ALA A 148 -9.93 6.74 -16.55
C ALA A 148 -8.57 6.38 -15.94
N LEU A 149 -7.52 6.30 -16.79
CA LEU A 149 -6.15 6.07 -16.33
C LEU A 149 -5.64 7.22 -15.46
N ALA A 150 -5.86 8.46 -15.89
CA ALA A 150 -5.46 9.66 -15.14
C ALA A 150 -6.12 9.70 -13.76
N GLU A 151 -7.44 9.49 -13.67
CA GLU A 151 -8.17 9.47 -12.39
C GLU A 151 -7.70 8.34 -11.46
N ARG A 152 -7.33 7.20 -12.02
CA ARG A 152 -6.70 6.11 -11.24
C ARG A 152 -5.34 6.54 -10.71
N ARG A 153 -4.46 7.11 -11.54
CA ARG A 153 -3.12 7.55 -11.14
C ARG A 153 -3.16 8.67 -10.10
N ILE A 154 -4.08 9.62 -10.22
CA ILE A 154 -4.31 10.66 -9.21
C ILE A 154 -4.67 10.02 -7.87
N ARG A 155 -5.65 9.10 -7.86
CA ARG A 155 -6.05 8.41 -6.62
C ARG A 155 -4.89 7.63 -5.99
N GLU A 156 -4.08 6.96 -6.79
CA GLU A 156 -2.89 6.24 -6.32
C GLU A 156 -1.84 7.18 -5.71
N ALA A 157 -1.59 8.34 -6.34
CA ALA A 157 -0.64 9.32 -5.86
C ALA A 157 -1.11 10.06 -4.60
N THR A 158 -2.43 10.27 -4.43
CA THR A 158 -2.99 11.02 -3.29
C THR A 158 -3.34 10.16 -2.07
N ARG A 159 -3.54 8.85 -2.23
CA ARG A 159 -3.74 7.90 -1.12
C ARG A 159 -2.43 7.62 -0.39
#